data_AF-C0VYT7-F1
#
_entry.id   AF-C0VYT7-F1
#
_cell.length_a   1.000
_cell.length_b   1.000
_cell.length_c   1.000
_cell.angle_alpha   90.00
_cell.angle_beta   90.00
_cell.angle_gamma   90.00
#
_symmetry.space_group_name_H-M   'P 1'
#
loop_
_entity.id
_entity.type
_entity.pdbx_description
1 polymer ?
#
loop_
_entity_poly.entity_id
_entity_poly.type
_entity_poly.pdbx_seq_one_letter_code
_entity_poly.pdbx_strand_id
1 'polypeptide(L)'
;METTETAVDEAVDILHFVLSAAVGALVTFLIGVICWAIIRVIAKRSEAIRILNKRIRTPFLLLFPTLGTWLGIKFAREQLPADEIWTKPIHHISLILTIACVGWLCYAAANTIHDVAQARSMQNASRRLTTQAQMISRILQAVIVILTTVSIVLTFPEARVLMGSLLASAGVISLVAGLAAQDSLSNTFAGLQLTFTDAIRVGDQLSVDGLNGTVEEITLTYVVLRVWDDRRIILPSTTFTKNKFENWTRVHAKLLGTVELKLDWRAPVNLIRQEVDRLLAHTDLWDKRTVNVQVTDSNEQWIIVRVVISADNSGKLWDLKCYLRENLVNWIIQNAPYALARHRYQQEEITEIFYDRTEEEIVKLAQELVALENAEETQVTKAHSENSHSPAKTAQEARVQASKKRAVKVRRKRLKDRVSELRTNPETEPINSPTSNAEPKDENPTLVMSHTEVGKLTANLHNTQAHGLYSGSEDAEARQKLTQGPGAEAFRHREESTVMRAIRDGEMTIQEALDRTTEYPELQQKIKDTFAEKRES
;
A
#
# COMPACT_ATOMS: atom_id res chain seq x y z
N MET A 1 39.41 56.26 -64.60
CA MET A 1 39.61 54.87 -65.05
C MET A 1 39.52 53.92 -63.87
N GLU A 2 40.14 54.23 -62.73
CA GLU A 2 39.91 53.47 -61.47
C GLU A 2 38.44 53.36 -61.07
N THR A 3 37.67 54.45 -61.10
CA THR A 3 36.24 54.43 -60.70
C THR A 3 35.33 53.60 -61.61
N THR A 4 35.76 53.33 -62.84
CA THR A 4 35.01 52.51 -63.80
C THR A 4 35.37 51.03 -63.68
N GLU A 5 36.62 50.71 -63.37
CA GLU A 5 37.05 49.32 -63.11
C GLU A 5 36.46 48.79 -61.80
N THR A 6 36.46 49.61 -60.72
CA THR A 6 35.83 49.22 -59.45
C THR A 6 34.32 48.99 -59.56
N ALA A 7 33.62 49.79 -60.36
CA ALA A 7 32.18 49.64 -60.56
C ALA A 7 31.83 48.39 -61.41
N VAL A 8 32.74 47.96 -62.29
CA VAL A 8 32.58 46.73 -63.08
C VAL A 8 32.81 45.51 -62.20
N ASP A 9 33.85 45.53 -61.36
CA ASP A 9 34.12 44.44 -60.42
C ASP A 9 32.98 44.26 -59.39
N GLU A 10 32.46 45.35 -58.82
CA GLU A 10 31.26 45.30 -57.96
C GLU A 10 30.03 44.72 -58.69
N ALA A 11 29.82 45.08 -59.96
CA ALA A 11 28.69 44.55 -60.74
C ALA A 11 28.83 43.05 -61.03
N VAL A 12 30.06 42.56 -61.26
CA VAL A 12 30.36 41.14 -61.47
C VAL A 12 30.18 40.35 -60.19
N ASP A 13 30.61 40.89 -59.05
CA ASP A 13 30.43 40.27 -57.73
C ASP A 13 28.96 40.16 -57.32
N ILE A 14 28.17 41.22 -57.53
CA ILE A 14 26.71 41.21 -57.33
C ILE A 14 26.06 40.17 -58.25
N LEU A 15 26.50 40.06 -59.50
CA LEU A 15 25.97 39.10 -60.46
C LEU A 15 26.26 37.65 -60.03
N HIS A 16 27.49 37.34 -59.60
CA HIS A 16 27.85 36.02 -59.08
C HIS A 16 27.07 35.67 -57.81
N PHE A 17 26.86 36.65 -56.92
CA PHE A 17 26.06 36.49 -55.70
C PHE A 17 24.59 36.16 -55.99
N VAL A 18 23.96 36.89 -56.92
CA VAL A 18 22.56 36.63 -57.31
C VAL A 18 22.44 35.31 -58.06
N LEU A 19 23.40 34.98 -58.94
CA LEU A 19 23.39 33.74 -59.73
C LEU A 19 23.51 32.50 -58.83
N SER A 20 24.44 32.50 -57.88
CA SER A 20 24.64 31.40 -56.94
C SER A 20 23.43 31.19 -56.00
N ALA A 21 22.80 32.27 -55.53
CA ALA A 21 21.55 32.21 -54.77
C ALA A 21 20.39 31.63 -55.61
N ALA A 22 20.27 32.06 -56.88
CA ALA A 22 19.23 31.58 -57.80
C ALA A 22 19.44 30.11 -58.19
N VAL A 23 20.68 29.70 -58.48
CA VAL A 23 21.03 28.30 -58.79
C VAL A 23 20.77 27.42 -57.57
N GLY A 24 21.19 27.83 -56.37
CA GLY A 24 20.91 27.09 -55.13
C GLY A 24 19.42 26.90 -54.87
N ALA A 25 18.62 27.95 -55.06
CA ALA A 25 17.16 27.90 -54.93
C ALA A 25 16.52 26.97 -55.96
N LEU A 26 16.96 27.02 -57.22
CA LEU A 26 16.40 26.23 -58.31
C LEU A 26 16.72 24.74 -58.16
N VAL A 27 17.97 24.40 -57.83
CA VAL A 27 18.39 23.00 -57.61
C VAL A 27 17.62 22.39 -56.45
N THR A 28 17.54 23.08 -55.31
CA THR A 28 16.82 22.57 -54.14
C THR A 28 15.30 22.53 -54.35
N PHE A 29 14.72 23.49 -55.09
CA PHE A 29 13.31 23.45 -55.47
C PHE A 29 12.98 22.20 -56.30
N LEU A 30 13.82 21.87 -57.30
CA LEU A 30 13.65 20.66 -58.09
C LEU A 30 13.73 19.39 -57.23
N ILE A 31 14.70 19.33 -56.31
CA ILE A 31 14.81 18.24 -55.33
C ILE A 31 13.55 18.17 -54.45
N GLY A 32 13.05 19.30 -53.96
CA GLY A 32 11.83 19.39 -53.14
C GLY A 32 10.59 18.91 -53.89
N VAL A 33 10.46 19.24 -55.18
CA VAL A 33 9.38 18.75 -56.05
C VAL A 33 9.48 17.23 -56.25
N ILE A 34 10.68 16.69 -56.48
CA ILE A 34 10.91 15.25 -56.62
C ILE A 34 10.57 14.52 -55.30
N CYS A 35 11.08 15.00 -54.17
CA CYS A 35 10.76 14.46 -52.85
C CYS A 35 9.25 14.50 -52.58
N TRP A 36 8.58 15.61 -52.91
CA TRP A 36 7.13 15.71 -52.77
C TRP A 36 6.39 14.74 -53.70
N ALA A 37 6.85 14.54 -54.93
CA ALA A 37 6.26 13.57 -55.87
C ALA A 37 6.36 12.13 -55.32
N ILE A 38 7.49 11.76 -54.72
CA ILE A 38 7.69 10.47 -54.05
C ILE A 38 6.74 10.33 -52.85
N ILE A 39 6.69 11.34 -51.97
CA ILE A 39 5.77 11.36 -50.82
C ILE A 39 4.32 11.25 -51.31
N ARG A 40 3.94 11.90 -52.41
CA ARG A 40 2.60 11.82 -53.00
C ARG A 40 2.26 10.42 -53.52
N VAL A 41 3.22 9.69 -54.08
CA VAL A 41 3.03 8.31 -54.53
C VAL A 41 2.81 7.38 -53.34
N ILE A 42 3.61 7.55 -52.27
CA ILE A 42 3.46 6.78 -51.02
C ILE A 42 2.15 7.14 -50.31
N ALA A 43 1.75 8.41 -50.35
CA ALA A 43 0.51 8.91 -49.75
C ALA A 43 -0.77 8.32 -50.36
N LYS A 44 -0.70 7.73 -51.57
CA LYS A 44 -1.84 7.01 -52.15
C LYS A 44 -2.10 5.66 -51.47
N ARG A 45 -1.13 5.11 -50.72
CA ARG A 45 -1.23 3.79 -50.08
C ARG A 45 -1.94 3.82 -48.73
N SER A 46 -2.11 4.98 -48.08
CA SER A 46 -2.85 5.07 -46.83
C SER A 46 -3.61 6.39 -46.68
N GLU A 47 -4.79 6.32 -46.07
CA GLU A 47 -5.66 7.48 -45.88
C GLU A 47 -5.05 8.51 -44.91
N ALA A 48 -4.31 8.06 -43.90
CA ALA A 48 -3.60 8.93 -42.96
C ALA A 48 -2.51 9.76 -43.64
N ILE A 49 -1.72 9.14 -44.54
CA ILE A 49 -0.64 9.85 -45.25
C ILE A 49 -1.21 10.80 -46.30
N ARG A 50 -2.39 10.52 -46.86
CA ARG A 50 -3.09 11.44 -47.78
C ARG A 50 -3.51 12.75 -47.10
N ILE A 51 -4.01 12.67 -45.87
CA ILE A 51 -4.38 13.85 -45.07
C ILE A 51 -3.12 14.67 -44.72
N LEU A 52 -2.05 14.00 -44.28
CA LEU A 52 -0.75 14.59 -43.99
C LEU A 52 -0.17 15.37 -45.18
N ASN A 53 -0.21 14.79 -46.38
CA ASN A 53 0.37 15.41 -47.58
C ASN A 53 -0.33 16.74 -47.97
N LYS A 54 -1.64 16.89 -47.73
CA LYS A 54 -2.36 18.13 -48.12
C LYS A 54 -1.86 19.35 -47.35
N ARG A 55 -1.54 19.19 -46.06
CA ARG A 55 -1.12 20.29 -45.18
C ARG A 55 0.39 20.49 -45.15
N ILE A 56 1.17 19.42 -45.30
CA ILE A 56 2.64 19.49 -45.32
C ILE A 56 3.19 19.98 -46.66
N ARG A 57 2.45 19.82 -47.77
CA ARG A 57 2.92 20.21 -49.11
C ARG A 57 3.41 21.65 -49.19
N THR A 58 2.63 22.61 -48.67
CA THR A 58 2.95 24.03 -48.81
C THR A 58 4.20 24.44 -48.02
N PRO A 59 4.35 24.13 -46.72
CA PRO A 59 5.59 24.45 -46.02
C PRO A 59 6.78 23.63 -46.52
N PHE A 60 6.57 22.37 -46.91
CA PHE A 60 7.65 21.53 -47.44
C PHE A 60 8.19 22.10 -48.76
N LEU A 61 7.32 22.48 -49.69
CA LEU A 61 7.75 23.04 -50.97
C LEU A 61 8.42 24.42 -50.84
N LEU A 62 8.05 25.20 -49.82
CA LEU A 62 8.68 26.51 -49.54
C LEU A 62 10.02 26.39 -48.79
N LEU A 63 10.19 25.35 -47.97
CA LEU A 63 11.44 25.13 -47.23
C LEU A 63 12.63 24.86 -48.15
N PHE A 64 12.46 24.07 -49.20
CA PHE A 64 13.58 23.70 -50.09
C PHE A 64 14.21 24.91 -50.79
N PRO A 65 13.45 25.80 -51.47
CA PRO A 65 13.99 27.02 -52.07
C PRO A 65 14.71 27.91 -51.06
N THR A 66 14.12 28.14 -49.89
CA THR A 66 14.70 29.03 -48.86
C THR A 66 16.02 28.49 -48.32
N LEU A 67 16.09 27.17 -48.10
CA LEU A 67 17.32 26.47 -47.72
C LEU A 67 18.38 26.52 -48.81
N GLY A 68 17.99 26.35 -50.07
CA GLY A 68 18.90 26.47 -51.22
C GLY A 68 19.41 27.88 -51.46
N THR A 69 18.57 28.89 -51.26
CA THR A 69 18.99 30.30 -51.29
C THR A 69 19.99 30.58 -50.19
N TRP A 70 19.76 30.09 -48.96
CA TRP A 70 20.71 30.25 -47.86
C TRP A 70 22.06 29.57 -48.13
N LEU A 71 22.05 28.31 -48.60
CA LEU A 71 23.26 27.57 -48.98
C LEU A 71 24.00 28.22 -50.16
N GLY A 72 23.27 28.70 -51.17
CA GLY A 72 23.83 29.39 -52.33
C GLY A 72 24.52 30.69 -51.93
N ILE A 73 23.88 31.48 -51.07
CA ILE A 73 24.47 32.72 -50.50
C ILE A 73 25.70 32.40 -49.65
N LYS A 74 25.69 31.32 -48.86
CA LYS A 74 26.85 30.89 -48.08
C LYS A 74 28.04 30.54 -48.99
N PHE A 75 27.80 29.77 -50.04
CA PHE A 75 28.81 29.38 -51.02
C PHE A 75 29.39 30.59 -51.75
N ALA A 76 28.55 31.55 -52.15
CA ALA A 76 28.97 32.80 -52.77
C ALA A 76 29.87 33.64 -51.86
N ARG A 77 29.51 33.73 -50.57
CA ARG A 77 30.28 34.49 -49.56
C ARG A 77 31.66 33.92 -49.28
N GLU A 78 31.88 32.62 -49.50
CA GLU A 78 33.20 31.99 -49.36
C GLU A 78 34.15 32.35 -50.52
N GLN A 79 33.62 32.80 -51.65
CA GLN A 79 34.39 33.18 -52.86
C GLN A 79 34.62 34.69 -52.98
N LEU A 80 33.82 35.51 -52.30
CA LEU A 80 33.90 36.99 -52.31
C LEU A 80 34.83 37.53 -51.20
N PRO A 81 35.52 38.67 -51.40
CA PRO A 81 36.29 39.33 -50.35
C PRO A 81 35.39 39.75 -49.16
N ALA A 82 35.89 39.59 -47.93
CA ALA A 82 35.09 39.63 -46.70
C ALA A 82 34.47 40.99 -46.31
N ASP A 83 34.71 42.06 -47.09
CA ASP A 83 34.47 43.45 -46.69
C ASP A 83 33.16 44.07 -47.20
N GLU A 84 32.39 43.40 -48.07
CA GLU A 84 31.10 43.93 -48.50
C GLU A 84 30.06 43.93 -47.37
N ILE A 85 29.63 45.13 -46.97
CA ILE A 85 28.70 45.39 -45.86
C ILE A 85 27.30 44.78 -46.14
N TRP A 86 26.88 44.73 -47.40
CA TRP A 86 25.53 44.34 -47.82
C TRP A 86 25.26 42.82 -47.79
N THR A 87 26.30 41.99 -47.88
CA THR A 87 26.15 40.52 -47.94
C THR A 87 25.76 39.91 -46.58
N LYS A 88 26.20 40.53 -45.48
CA LYS A 88 25.92 40.10 -44.09
C LYS A 88 24.42 40.10 -43.74
N PRO A 89 23.65 41.20 -43.93
CA PRO A 89 22.22 41.21 -43.63
C PRO A 89 21.42 40.27 -44.55
N ILE A 90 21.78 40.15 -45.84
CA ILE A 90 21.07 39.28 -46.79
C ILE A 90 21.22 37.80 -46.40
N HIS A 91 22.43 37.36 -46.05
CA HIS A 91 22.66 36.00 -45.54
C HIS A 91 21.92 35.74 -44.21
N HIS A 92 21.82 36.74 -43.35
CA HIS A 92 21.12 36.62 -42.07
C HIS A 92 19.60 36.51 -42.27
N ILE A 93 19.02 37.30 -43.18
CA ILE A 93 17.59 37.24 -43.52
C ILE A 93 17.22 35.89 -44.15
N SER A 94 18.05 35.34 -45.05
CA SER A 94 17.79 34.04 -45.65
C SER A 94 17.83 32.88 -44.64
N LEU A 95 18.71 32.98 -43.63
CA LEU A 95 18.76 32.07 -42.49
C LEU A 95 17.46 32.14 -41.66
N ILE A 96 17.01 33.35 -41.28
CA ILE A 96 15.76 33.54 -40.53
C ILE A 96 14.57 32.95 -41.30
N LEU A 97 14.51 33.20 -42.62
CA LEU A 97 13.46 32.67 -43.47
C LEU A 97 13.45 31.14 -43.51
N THR A 98 14.63 30.52 -43.53
CA THR A 98 14.76 29.06 -43.45
C THR A 98 14.28 28.52 -42.11
N ILE A 99 14.66 29.15 -40.98
CA ILE A 99 14.17 28.76 -39.64
C ILE A 99 12.64 28.90 -39.56
N ALA A 100 12.07 29.99 -40.09
CA ALA A 100 10.63 30.20 -40.11
C ALA A 100 9.90 29.13 -40.95
N CYS A 101 10.46 28.74 -42.11
CA CYS A 101 9.93 27.66 -42.92
C CYS A 101 10.01 26.29 -42.23
N VAL A 102 11.09 26.01 -41.50
CA VAL A 102 11.22 24.79 -40.67
C VAL A 102 10.17 24.80 -39.56
N GLY A 103 10.01 25.93 -38.85
CA GLY A 103 9.01 26.09 -37.80
C GLY A 103 7.58 25.90 -38.33
N TRP A 104 7.26 26.48 -39.49
CA TRP A 104 5.97 26.26 -40.17
C TRP A 104 5.80 24.78 -40.53
N LEU A 105 6.81 24.12 -41.11
CA LEU A 105 6.74 22.70 -41.42
C LEU A 105 6.40 21.85 -40.18
N CYS A 106 7.09 22.08 -39.07
CA CYS A 106 6.82 21.41 -37.79
C CYS A 106 5.41 21.72 -37.28
N TYR A 107 4.97 22.98 -37.33
CA TYR A 107 3.63 23.39 -36.91
C TYR A 107 2.53 22.72 -37.76
N ALA A 108 2.72 22.64 -39.08
CA ALA A 108 1.81 21.95 -39.99
C ALA A 108 1.79 20.43 -39.74
N ALA A 109 2.94 19.83 -39.43
CA ALA A 109 3.03 18.43 -39.05
C ALA A 109 2.27 18.14 -37.74
N ALA A 110 2.44 18.98 -36.72
CA ALA A 110 1.72 18.87 -35.44
C ALA A 110 0.19 18.97 -35.63
N ASN A 111 -0.27 19.87 -36.50
CA ASN A 111 -1.68 20.01 -36.88
C ASN A 111 -2.28 18.75 -37.54
N THR A 112 -1.44 17.91 -38.15
CA THR A 112 -1.94 16.70 -38.81
C THR A 112 -2.42 15.65 -37.81
N ILE A 113 -1.86 15.62 -36.59
CA ILE A 113 -2.29 14.69 -35.53
C ILE A 113 -3.78 14.89 -35.24
N HIS A 114 -4.22 16.14 -35.14
CA HIS A 114 -5.63 16.51 -34.98
C HIS A 114 -6.48 16.05 -36.16
N ASP A 115 -6.05 16.33 -37.39
CA ASP A 115 -6.83 16.05 -38.59
C ASP A 115 -7.03 14.54 -38.81
N VAL A 116 -6.02 13.73 -38.49
CA VAL A 116 -6.11 12.26 -38.54
C VAL A 116 -7.05 11.72 -37.45
N ALA A 117 -6.99 12.28 -36.24
CA ALA A 117 -7.90 11.90 -35.16
C ALA A 117 -9.36 12.24 -35.50
N GLN A 118 -9.60 13.40 -36.12
CA GLN A 118 -10.94 13.84 -36.55
C GLN A 118 -11.49 12.97 -37.69
N ALA A 119 -10.66 12.65 -38.70
CA ALA A 119 -11.06 11.77 -39.80
C ALA A 119 -11.44 10.36 -39.31
N ARG A 120 -10.71 9.80 -38.34
CA ARG A 120 -11.05 8.51 -37.71
C ARG A 120 -12.29 8.57 -36.82
N SER A 121 -12.50 9.68 -36.12
CA SER A 121 -13.68 9.85 -35.24
C SER A 121 -14.99 9.93 -36.02
N MET A 122 -14.99 10.45 -37.25
CA MET A 122 -16.18 10.46 -38.10
C MET A 122 -16.62 9.03 -38.52
N GLN A 123 -15.68 8.08 -38.54
CA GLN A 123 -15.96 6.67 -38.83
C GLN A 123 -16.43 5.89 -37.59
N ASN A 124 -15.89 6.18 -36.41
CA ASN A 124 -16.05 5.31 -35.21
C ASN A 124 -16.80 5.96 -34.02
N ALA A 125 -17.54 7.06 -34.21
CA ALA A 125 -18.40 7.71 -33.21
C ALA A 125 -17.76 8.06 -31.84
N SER A 126 -16.43 7.98 -31.71
CA SER A 126 -15.72 8.19 -30.44
C SER A 126 -15.27 9.64 -30.27
N ARG A 127 -16.20 10.50 -29.84
CA ARG A 127 -15.95 11.93 -29.53
C ARG A 127 -14.81 12.18 -28.53
N ARG A 128 -14.39 11.15 -27.77
CA ARG A 128 -13.29 11.26 -26.79
C ARG A 128 -11.91 11.41 -27.45
N LEU A 129 -11.70 10.77 -28.62
CA LEU A 129 -10.40 10.79 -29.30
C LEU A 129 -10.07 12.16 -29.91
N THR A 130 -11.08 12.91 -30.37
CA THR A 130 -10.86 14.24 -30.98
C THR A 130 -10.43 15.27 -29.96
N THR A 131 -11.06 15.25 -28.78
CA THR A 131 -10.79 16.23 -27.72
C THR A 131 -9.37 16.07 -27.16
N GLN A 132 -8.93 14.82 -26.93
CA GLN A 132 -7.57 14.54 -26.46
C GLN A 132 -6.50 14.87 -27.51
N ALA A 133 -6.72 14.50 -28.77
CA ALA A 133 -5.79 14.83 -29.85
C ALA A 133 -5.66 16.34 -30.08
N GLN A 134 -6.75 17.10 -29.86
CA GLN A 134 -6.72 18.56 -29.94
C GLN A 134 -5.86 19.18 -28.85
N MET A 135 -5.99 18.72 -27.60
CA MET A 135 -5.16 19.22 -26.49
C MET A 135 -3.67 18.97 -26.74
N ILE A 136 -3.31 17.73 -27.13
CA ILE A 136 -1.92 17.36 -27.44
C ILE A 136 -1.36 18.22 -28.58
N SER A 137 -2.14 18.41 -29.65
CA SER A 137 -1.72 19.23 -30.80
C SER A 137 -1.50 20.69 -30.41
N ARG A 138 -2.36 21.27 -29.56
CA ARG A 138 -2.20 22.65 -29.06
C ARG A 138 -0.94 22.82 -28.21
N ILE A 139 -0.66 21.87 -27.32
CA ILE A 139 0.55 21.89 -26.49
C ILE A 139 1.79 21.79 -27.40
N LEU A 140 1.80 20.84 -28.34
CA LEU A 140 2.91 20.65 -29.27
C LEU A 140 3.14 21.90 -30.15
N GLN A 141 2.07 22.54 -30.60
CA GLN A 141 2.12 23.79 -31.37
C GLN A 141 2.71 24.94 -30.55
N ALA A 142 2.26 25.11 -29.30
CA ALA A 142 2.81 26.14 -28.41
C ALA A 142 4.33 25.96 -28.22
N VAL A 143 4.77 24.72 -27.99
CA VAL A 143 6.20 24.38 -27.87
C VAL A 143 6.96 24.69 -29.17
N ILE A 144 6.44 24.28 -30.34
CA ILE A 144 7.08 24.54 -31.64
C ILE A 144 7.19 26.06 -31.91
N VAL A 145 6.16 26.83 -31.60
CA VAL A 145 6.18 28.30 -31.77
C VAL A 145 7.25 28.91 -30.87
N ILE A 146 7.29 28.54 -29.59
CA ILE A 146 8.31 29.02 -28.64
C ILE A 146 9.71 28.68 -29.14
N LEU A 147 9.96 27.42 -29.53
CA LEU A 147 11.27 26.97 -30.03
C LEU A 147 11.67 27.71 -31.32
N THR A 148 10.72 27.94 -32.23
CA THR A 148 10.98 28.68 -33.48
C THR A 148 11.33 30.13 -33.17
N THR A 149 10.56 30.80 -32.30
CA THR A 149 10.83 32.18 -31.87
C THR A 149 12.19 32.29 -31.20
N VAL A 150 12.51 31.39 -30.26
CA VAL A 150 13.82 31.35 -29.59
C VAL A 150 14.94 31.15 -30.62
N SER A 151 14.77 30.23 -31.57
CA SER A 151 15.77 29.97 -32.63
C SER A 151 16.02 31.20 -33.50
N ILE A 152 14.97 31.93 -33.88
CA ILE A 152 15.08 33.18 -34.65
C ILE A 152 15.85 34.23 -33.83
N VAL A 153 15.45 34.46 -32.56
CA VAL A 153 16.07 35.49 -31.71
C VAL A 153 17.55 35.17 -31.43
N LEU A 154 17.92 33.90 -31.23
CA LEU A 154 19.32 33.48 -31.03
C LEU A 154 20.21 33.74 -32.24
N THR A 155 19.65 34.00 -33.42
CA THR A 155 20.45 34.35 -34.60
C THR A 155 21.15 35.70 -34.37
N PHE A 156 20.52 36.65 -33.67
CA PHE A 156 21.07 37.98 -33.38
C PHE A 156 22.14 37.93 -32.29
N PRO A 157 23.38 38.40 -32.54
CA PRO A 157 24.48 38.35 -31.57
C PRO A 157 24.15 39.03 -30.23
N GLU A 158 23.55 40.23 -30.28
CA GLU A 158 23.16 41.01 -29.08
C GLU A 158 22.13 40.27 -28.21
N ALA A 159 21.22 39.53 -28.84
CA ALA A 159 20.18 38.82 -28.14
C ALA A 159 20.69 37.51 -27.50
N ARG A 160 21.83 36.96 -27.93
CA ARG A 160 22.36 35.69 -27.40
C ARG A 160 22.72 35.79 -25.92
N VAL A 161 23.26 36.93 -25.48
CA VAL A 161 23.66 37.13 -24.07
C VAL A 161 22.43 37.15 -23.17
N LEU A 162 21.41 37.94 -23.54
CA LEU A 162 20.16 38.02 -22.81
C LEU A 162 19.40 36.68 -22.83
N MET A 163 19.28 36.05 -24.00
CA MET A 163 18.62 34.75 -24.14
C MET A 163 19.37 33.62 -23.43
N GLY A 164 20.69 33.68 -23.32
CA GLY A 164 21.47 32.70 -22.57
C GLY A 164 21.03 32.62 -21.09
N SER A 165 20.84 33.76 -20.44
CA SER A 165 20.34 33.83 -19.06
C SER A 165 18.89 33.35 -18.92
N LEU A 166 18.04 33.66 -19.91
CA LEU A 166 16.64 33.24 -19.94
C LEU A 166 16.52 31.72 -20.17
N LEU A 167 17.32 31.16 -21.09
CA LEU A 167 17.36 29.73 -21.37
C LEU A 167 17.93 28.93 -20.20
N ALA A 168 18.94 29.45 -19.50
CA ALA A 168 19.43 28.85 -18.26
C ALA A 168 18.31 28.76 -17.20
N SER A 169 17.52 29.82 -17.05
CA SER A 169 16.37 29.85 -16.14
C SER A 169 15.22 28.93 -16.60
N ALA A 170 14.96 28.87 -17.91
CA ALA A 170 13.97 27.97 -18.50
C ALA A 170 14.36 26.48 -18.32
N GLY A 171 15.64 26.17 -18.21
CA GLY A 171 16.13 24.84 -17.86
C GLY A 171 15.61 24.37 -16.49
N VAL A 172 15.61 25.25 -15.48
CA VAL A 172 15.07 24.95 -14.15
C VAL A 172 13.56 24.71 -14.21
N ILE A 173 12.82 25.55 -14.95
CA ILE A 173 11.37 25.38 -15.15
C ILE A 173 11.09 24.04 -15.84
N SER A 174 11.91 23.67 -16.83
CA SER A 174 11.79 22.40 -17.56
C SER A 174 12.05 21.20 -16.64
N LEU A 175 13.01 21.30 -15.72
CA LEU A 175 13.26 20.25 -14.72
C LEU A 175 12.07 20.07 -13.79
N VAL A 176 11.51 21.17 -13.25
CA VAL A 176 10.34 21.13 -12.37
C VAL A 176 9.12 20.54 -13.11
N ALA A 177 8.88 20.97 -14.35
CA ALA A 177 7.82 20.41 -15.18
C ALA A 177 8.04 18.91 -15.48
N GLY A 178 9.30 18.50 -15.72
CA GLY A 178 9.68 17.10 -15.93
C GLY A 178 9.44 16.23 -14.69
N LEU A 179 9.80 16.72 -13.51
CA LEU A 179 9.51 16.05 -12.23
C LEU A 179 8.01 15.93 -11.99
N ALA A 180 7.24 16.99 -12.26
CA ALA A 180 5.78 16.94 -12.14
C ALA A 180 5.13 15.94 -13.13
N ALA A 181 5.71 15.75 -14.31
CA ALA A 181 5.22 14.82 -15.31
C ALA A 181 5.71 13.37 -15.12
N GLN A 182 6.62 13.13 -14.17
CA GLN A 182 7.31 11.85 -13.98
C GLN A 182 6.34 10.66 -13.86
N ASP A 183 5.29 10.78 -13.06
CA ASP A 183 4.33 9.69 -12.83
C ASP A 183 3.47 9.40 -14.08
N SER A 184 3.10 10.44 -14.82
CA SER A 184 2.34 10.30 -16.07
C SER A 184 3.17 9.61 -17.15
N LEU A 185 4.44 9.99 -17.28
CA LEU A 185 5.38 9.32 -18.18
C LEU A 185 5.64 7.88 -17.72
N SER A 186 5.87 7.66 -16.43
CA SER A 186 6.12 6.32 -15.88
C SER A 186 4.97 5.36 -16.16
N ASN A 187 3.72 5.80 -15.99
CA ASN A 187 2.54 5.01 -16.36
C ASN A 187 2.48 4.71 -17.87
N THR A 188 2.71 5.70 -18.71
CA THR A 188 2.67 5.54 -20.17
C THR A 188 3.75 4.55 -20.65
N PHE A 189 4.97 4.66 -20.12
CA PHE A 189 6.05 3.72 -20.41
C PHE A 189 5.77 2.32 -19.88
N ALA A 190 5.17 2.21 -18.69
CA ALA A 190 4.75 0.92 -18.14
C ALA A 190 3.73 0.22 -19.05
N GLY A 191 2.68 0.91 -19.52
CA GLY A 191 1.71 0.28 -20.43
C GLY A 191 2.32 -0.09 -21.79
N LEU A 192 3.22 0.74 -22.31
CA LEU A 192 3.97 0.41 -23.52
C LEU A 192 4.83 -0.84 -23.33
N GLN A 193 5.53 -0.94 -22.19
CA GLN A 193 6.32 -2.11 -21.83
C GLN A 193 5.45 -3.36 -21.67
N LEU A 194 4.31 -3.27 -20.99
CA LEU A 194 3.38 -4.40 -20.84
C LEU A 194 2.90 -4.92 -22.19
N THR A 195 2.60 -4.01 -23.12
CA THR A 195 2.16 -4.34 -24.48
C THR A 195 3.26 -5.03 -25.28
N PHE A 196 4.52 -4.57 -25.18
CA PHE A 196 5.64 -5.16 -25.93
C PHE A 196 6.16 -6.46 -25.34
N THR A 197 6.17 -6.57 -24.00
CA THR A 197 6.67 -7.77 -23.30
C THR A 197 5.63 -8.87 -23.24
N ASP A 198 4.38 -8.58 -23.60
CA ASP A 198 3.25 -9.51 -23.55
C ASP A 198 3.15 -10.17 -22.16
N ALA A 199 3.40 -9.37 -21.12
CA ALA A 199 3.46 -9.85 -19.74
C ALA A 199 2.07 -10.20 -19.19
N ILE A 200 1.05 -9.51 -19.69
CA ILE A 200 -0.36 -9.69 -19.41
C ILE A 200 -1.13 -9.57 -20.73
N ARG A 201 -2.13 -10.42 -20.93
CA ARG A 201 -3.02 -10.37 -22.10
C ARG A 201 -4.44 -10.05 -21.68
N VAL A 202 -5.19 -9.45 -22.60
CA VAL A 202 -6.64 -9.30 -22.43
C VAL A 202 -7.26 -10.69 -22.34
N GLY A 203 -8.05 -10.93 -21.28
CA GLY A 203 -8.65 -12.22 -20.95
C GLY A 203 -7.87 -13.04 -19.92
N ASP A 204 -6.65 -12.65 -19.53
CA ASP A 204 -5.90 -13.37 -18.49
C ASP A 204 -6.54 -13.20 -17.12
N GLN A 205 -6.51 -14.26 -16.30
CA GLN A 205 -6.87 -14.18 -14.88
C GLN A 205 -5.63 -13.81 -14.05
N LEU A 206 -5.71 -12.68 -13.36
CA LEU A 206 -4.62 -12.15 -12.55
C LEU A 206 -5.01 -12.07 -11.07
N SER A 207 -4.01 -12.22 -10.20
CA SER A 207 -4.07 -11.86 -8.79
C SER A 207 -3.04 -10.76 -8.49
N VAL A 208 -3.52 -9.59 -8.07
CA VAL A 208 -2.72 -8.38 -7.81
C VAL A 208 -3.19 -7.75 -6.51
N ASP A 209 -2.30 -7.54 -5.53
CA ASP A 209 -2.61 -6.90 -4.25
C ASP A 209 -3.84 -7.51 -3.53
N GLY A 210 -4.00 -8.83 -3.62
CA GLY A 210 -5.15 -9.57 -3.04
C GLY A 210 -6.45 -9.48 -3.84
N LEU A 211 -6.48 -8.73 -4.93
CA LEU A 211 -7.59 -8.67 -5.88
C LEU A 211 -7.43 -9.74 -6.95
N ASN A 212 -8.47 -10.55 -7.15
CA ASN A 212 -8.53 -11.53 -8.22
C ASN A 212 -9.51 -11.05 -9.30
N GLY A 213 -9.04 -10.96 -10.54
CA GLY A 213 -9.87 -10.48 -11.64
C GLY A 213 -9.34 -10.88 -13.01
N THR A 214 -10.21 -10.78 -14.01
CA THR A 214 -9.85 -11.00 -15.41
C THR A 214 -9.49 -9.69 -16.08
N VAL A 215 -8.43 -9.64 -16.88
CA VAL A 215 -8.06 -8.45 -17.64
C VAL A 215 -9.09 -8.19 -18.74
N GLU A 216 -9.76 -7.05 -18.69
CA GLU A 216 -10.77 -6.65 -19.68
C GLU A 216 -10.18 -5.69 -20.73
N GLU A 217 -9.38 -4.72 -20.29
CA GLU A 217 -8.76 -3.73 -21.17
C GLU A 217 -7.32 -3.42 -20.70
N ILE A 218 -6.41 -3.26 -21.65
CA ILE A 218 -5.05 -2.78 -21.42
C ILE A 218 -4.89 -1.46 -22.17
N THR A 219 -4.67 -0.37 -21.44
CA THR A 219 -4.39 0.96 -21.97
C THR A 219 -2.92 1.35 -21.68
N LEU A 220 -2.43 2.42 -22.30
CA LEU A 220 -1.09 2.95 -22.04
C LEU A 220 -0.87 3.32 -20.57
N THR A 221 -1.87 3.89 -19.89
CA THR A 221 -1.71 4.44 -18.53
C THR A 221 -2.34 3.59 -17.43
N TYR A 222 -3.30 2.73 -17.76
CA TYR A 222 -3.99 1.87 -16.81
C TYR A 222 -4.40 0.54 -17.44
N VAL A 223 -4.71 -0.44 -16.58
CA VAL A 223 -5.29 -1.74 -16.92
C VAL A 223 -6.59 -1.89 -16.16
N VAL A 224 -7.61 -2.44 -16.82
CA VAL A 224 -8.92 -2.69 -16.21
C VAL A 224 -9.04 -4.17 -15.88
N LEU A 225 -9.23 -4.47 -14.60
CA LEU A 225 -9.54 -5.80 -14.10
C LEU A 225 -11.02 -5.92 -13.77
N ARG A 226 -11.70 -6.92 -14.33
CA ARG A 226 -13.06 -7.30 -13.96
C ARG A 226 -13.01 -8.31 -12.83
N VAL A 227 -13.49 -7.92 -11.67
CA VAL A 227 -13.58 -8.78 -10.49
C VAL A 227 -14.87 -9.59 -10.58
N TRP A 228 -14.87 -10.84 -10.11
CA TRP A 228 -15.86 -11.22 -9.10
C TRP A 228 -17.34 -10.81 -9.25
N ASP A 229 -17.57 -9.65 -8.63
CA ASP A 229 -18.82 -8.95 -8.39
C ASP A 229 -19.17 -7.97 -9.53
N ASP A 230 -18.64 -8.24 -10.72
CA ASP A 230 -18.76 -7.44 -11.94
C ASP A 230 -18.24 -5.99 -11.80
N ARG A 231 -17.42 -5.70 -10.79
CA ARG A 231 -16.76 -4.40 -10.68
C ARG A 231 -15.51 -4.35 -11.57
N ARG A 232 -15.29 -3.18 -12.17
CA ARG A 232 -14.10 -2.87 -12.97
C ARG A 232 -13.13 -2.08 -12.10
N ILE A 233 -12.01 -2.69 -11.75
CA ILE A 233 -10.94 -2.05 -10.99
C ILE A 233 -9.92 -1.51 -11.97
N ILE A 234 -9.67 -0.21 -11.89
CA ILE A 234 -8.70 0.50 -12.74
C ILE A 234 -7.40 0.57 -11.97
N LEU A 235 -6.36 -0.09 -12.49
CA LEU A 235 -5.03 -0.10 -11.90
C LEU A 235 -4.06 0.66 -12.80
N PRO A 236 -3.21 1.56 -12.25
CA PRO A 236 -2.15 2.18 -13.03
C PRO A 236 -1.23 1.13 -13.66
N SER A 237 -0.79 1.36 -14.90
CA SER A 237 0.08 0.41 -15.58
C SER A 237 1.40 0.17 -14.82
N THR A 238 1.87 1.16 -14.03
CA THR A 238 3.06 0.98 -13.19
C THR A 238 2.92 -0.12 -12.15
N THR A 239 1.71 -0.45 -11.69
CA THR A 239 1.49 -1.50 -10.69
C THR A 239 2.03 -2.85 -11.19
N PHE A 240 1.85 -3.14 -12.48
CA PHE A 240 2.30 -4.40 -13.09
C PHE A 240 3.79 -4.40 -13.46
N THR A 241 4.47 -3.25 -13.42
CA THR A 241 5.90 -3.16 -13.68
C THR A 241 6.71 -3.08 -12.37
N LYS A 242 6.14 -2.47 -11.32
CA LYS A 242 6.82 -2.26 -10.03
C LYS A 242 6.52 -3.35 -9.01
N ASN A 243 5.29 -3.87 -8.95
CA ASN A 243 4.87 -4.82 -7.94
C ASN A 243 4.87 -6.26 -8.48
N LYS A 244 4.99 -7.23 -7.57
CA LYS A 244 4.76 -8.64 -7.90
C LYS A 244 3.27 -8.86 -8.16
N PHE A 245 2.96 -9.60 -9.22
CA PHE A 245 1.62 -10.10 -9.51
C PHE A 245 1.69 -11.57 -9.92
N GLU A 246 0.56 -12.26 -9.84
CA GLU A 246 0.43 -13.63 -10.31
C GLU A 246 -0.46 -13.66 -11.55
N ASN A 247 0.03 -14.28 -12.62
CA ASN A 247 -0.76 -14.57 -13.81
C ASN A 247 -1.11 -16.06 -13.83
N TRP A 248 -2.38 -16.36 -13.60
CA TRP A 248 -2.89 -17.73 -13.48
C TRP A 248 -3.18 -18.38 -14.83
N THR A 249 -3.10 -17.65 -15.94
CA THR A 249 -3.46 -18.13 -17.29
C THR A 249 -2.30 -18.03 -18.30
N ARG A 250 -1.14 -17.50 -17.89
CA ARG A 250 -0.01 -17.20 -18.78
C ARG A 250 0.47 -18.37 -19.65
N VAL A 251 0.56 -19.57 -19.06
CA VAL A 251 1.01 -20.77 -19.77
C VAL A 251 -0.16 -21.72 -19.96
N HIS A 252 -0.85 -22.05 -18.88
CA HIS A 252 -2.05 -22.88 -18.90
C HIS A 252 -3.05 -22.33 -17.88
N ALA A 253 -4.34 -22.40 -18.18
CA ALA A 253 -5.41 -22.04 -17.23
C ALA A 253 -5.50 -23.02 -16.04
N LYS A 254 -4.80 -24.16 -16.12
CA LYS A 254 -4.90 -25.24 -15.16
C LYS A 254 -4.14 -24.90 -13.88
N LEU A 255 -4.84 -24.97 -12.76
CA LEU A 255 -4.34 -24.54 -11.46
C LEU A 255 -4.41 -25.68 -10.44
N LEU A 256 -3.53 -25.60 -9.45
CA LEU A 256 -3.62 -26.43 -8.25
C LEU A 256 -4.28 -25.61 -7.15
N GLY A 257 -5.26 -26.19 -6.48
CA GLY A 257 -5.93 -25.62 -5.33
C GLY A 257 -5.76 -26.52 -4.12
N THR A 258 -5.87 -25.91 -2.94
CA THR A 258 -5.77 -26.60 -1.66
C THR A 258 -7.07 -26.43 -0.89
N VAL A 259 -7.54 -27.52 -0.28
CA VAL A 259 -8.60 -27.52 0.74
C VAL A 259 -7.96 -28.00 2.03
N GLU A 260 -8.01 -27.19 3.07
CA GLU A 260 -7.46 -27.54 4.38
C GLU A 260 -8.59 -27.82 5.36
N LEU A 261 -8.49 -28.96 6.03
CA LEU A 261 -9.40 -29.41 7.06
C LEU A 261 -8.63 -29.52 8.38
N LYS A 262 -9.07 -28.78 9.40
CA LYS A 262 -8.53 -28.88 10.77
C LYS A 262 -9.30 -29.96 11.52
N LEU A 263 -8.63 -31.04 11.89
CA LEU A 263 -9.25 -32.24 12.46
C LEU A 263 -8.52 -32.68 13.75
N ASP A 264 -9.19 -33.42 14.62
CA ASP A 264 -8.57 -34.03 15.79
C ASP A 264 -7.50 -35.07 15.38
N TRP A 265 -6.53 -35.31 16.25
CA TRP A 265 -5.45 -36.31 16.07
C TRP A 265 -5.95 -37.73 15.75
N ARG A 266 -7.19 -38.06 16.10
CA ARG A 266 -7.81 -39.36 15.83
C ARG A 266 -8.39 -39.46 14.42
N ALA A 267 -8.26 -38.43 13.58
CA ALA A 267 -8.88 -38.42 12.26
C ALA A 267 -8.39 -39.59 11.38
N PRO A 268 -9.30 -40.37 10.77
CA PRO A 268 -8.94 -41.50 9.93
C PRO A 268 -8.51 -41.03 8.55
N VAL A 269 -7.27 -40.55 8.41
CA VAL A 269 -6.74 -39.94 7.18
C VAL A 269 -6.91 -40.88 5.97
N ASN A 270 -6.69 -42.19 6.13
CA ASN A 270 -6.85 -43.17 5.05
C ASN A 270 -8.29 -43.22 4.51
N LEU A 271 -9.30 -43.14 5.37
CA LEU A 271 -10.69 -43.10 4.95
C LEU A 271 -11.04 -41.77 4.27
N ILE A 272 -10.47 -40.66 4.75
CA ILE A 272 -10.60 -39.36 4.10
C ILE A 272 -10.02 -39.40 2.68
N ARG A 273 -8.88 -40.08 2.45
CA ARG A 273 -8.33 -40.26 1.10
C ARG A 273 -9.32 -40.97 0.18
N GLN A 274 -9.90 -42.08 0.66
CA GLN A 274 -10.87 -42.85 -0.11
C GLN A 274 -12.13 -42.04 -0.42
N GLU A 275 -12.62 -41.22 0.51
CA GLU A 275 -13.79 -40.39 0.26
C GLU A 275 -13.48 -39.26 -0.74
N VAL A 276 -12.29 -38.65 -0.68
CA VAL A 276 -11.86 -37.68 -1.70
C VAL A 276 -11.85 -38.33 -3.08
N ASP A 277 -11.27 -39.53 -3.23
CA ASP A 277 -11.24 -40.26 -4.49
C ASP A 277 -12.67 -40.59 -4.99
N ARG A 278 -13.57 -40.97 -4.07
CA ARG A 278 -14.99 -41.21 -4.38
C ARG A 278 -15.67 -39.95 -4.89
N LEU A 279 -15.50 -38.82 -4.22
CA LEU A 279 -16.11 -37.53 -4.59
C LEU A 279 -15.60 -37.05 -5.95
N LEU A 280 -14.29 -37.17 -6.20
CA LEU A 280 -13.66 -36.81 -7.45
C LEU A 280 -14.12 -37.69 -8.62
N ALA A 281 -14.44 -38.96 -8.38
CA ALA A 281 -14.98 -39.85 -9.41
C ALA A 281 -16.41 -39.48 -9.86
N HIS A 282 -17.17 -38.74 -9.05
CA HIS A 282 -18.58 -38.41 -9.31
C HIS A 282 -18.80 -36.95 -9.76
N THR A 283 -17.74 -36.16 -9.94
CA THR A 283 -17.84 -34.76 -10.39
C THR A 283 -17.12 -34.54 -11.71
N ASP A 284 -17.66 -33.64 -12.53
CA ASP A 284 -17.08 -33.16 -13.80
C ASP A 284 -16.17 -31.93 -13.61
N LEU A 285 -16.05 -31.42 -12.39
CA LEU A 285 -15.23 -30.26 -12.06
C LEU A 285 -13.72 -30.57 -12.02
N TRP A 286 -13.34 -31.83 -11.83
CA TRP A 286 -11.94 -32.27 -11.70
C TRP A 286 -11.31 -32.67 -13.04
N ASP A 287 -10.09 -32.20 -13.29
CA ASP A 287 -9.35 -32.43 -14.55
C ASP A 287 -8.51 -33.73 -14.57
N LYS A 288 -8.63 -34.56 -13.52
CA LYS A 288 -7.96 -35.87 -13.35
C LYS A 288 -6.42 -35.84 -13.31
N ARG A 289 -5.79 -34.68 -13.17
CA ARG A 289 -4.31 -34.58 -13.23
C ARG A 289 -3.62 -34.88 -11.91
N THR A 290 -4.09 -34.29 -10.82
CA THR A 290 -3.43 -34.37 -9.53
C THR A 290 -4.46 -34.35 -8.42
N VAL A 291 -4.36 -35.34 -7.55
CA VAL A 291 -5.01 -35.37 -6.24
C VAL A 291 -3.97 -35.83 -5.24
N ASN A 292 -3.90 -35.16 -4.09
CA ASN A 292 -3.06 -35.59 -3.00
C ASN A 292 -3.70 -35.21 -1.66
N VAL A 293 -3.75 -36.14 -0.72
CA VAL A 293 -4.30 -35.92 0.63
C VAL A 293 -3.22 -36.22 1.66
N GLN A 294 -2.75 -35.17 2.32
CA GLN A 294 -1.62 -35.23 3.26
C GLN A 294 -1.93 -34.45 4.53
N VAL A 295 -1.36 -34.90 5.64
CA VAL A 295 -1.28 -34.07 6.85
C VAL A 295 -0.11 -33.13 6.64
N THR A 296 -0.37 -31.83 6.53
CA THR A 296 0.66 -30.82 6.25
C THR A 296 1.22 -30.19 7.49
N ASP A 297 0.43 -30.13 8.55
CA ASP A 297 0.81 -29.50 9.81
C ASP A 297 0.10 -30.22 10.97
N SER A 298 0.68 -30.15 12.15
CA SER A 298 0.15 -30.72 13.37
C SER A 298 0.52 -29.83 14.54
N ASN A 299 -0.48 -29.39 15.31
CA ASN A 299 -0.27 -28.66 16.55
C ASN A 299 -0.83 -29.46 17.73
N GLU A 300 -0.70 -28.93 18.95
CA GLU A 300 -1.14 -29.60 20.17
C GLU A 300 -2.63 -30.01 20.15
N GLN A 301 -3.48 -29.31 19.40
CA GLN A 301 -4.93 -29.46 19.46
C GLN A 301 -5.53 -30.18 18.24
N TRP A 302 -4.96 -30.02 17.05
CA TRP A 302 -5.46 -30.56 15.79
C TRP A 302 -4.35 -30.83 14.77
N ILE A 303 -4.67 -31.68 13.81
CA ILE A 303 -3.90 -31.90 12.59
C ILE A 303 -4.56 -31.17 11.42
N ILE A 304 -3.77 -30.64 10.51
CA ILE A 304 -4.24 -30.00 9.27
C ILE A 304 -4.10 -31.01 8.13
N VAL A 305 -5.24 -31.54 7.69
CA VAL A 305 -5.31 -32.39 6.50
C VAL A 305 -5.52 -31.49 5.28
N ARG A 306 -4.51 -31.40 4.42
CA ARG A 306 -4.55 -30.69 3.15
C ARG A 306 -4.87 -31.64 2.01
N VAL A 307 -5.91 -31.30 1.27
CA VAL A 307 -6.29 -31.93 0.00
C VAL A 307 -5.84 -30.99 -1.13
N VAL A 308 -4.85 -31.43 -1.91
CA VAL A 308 -4.37 -30.73 -3.11
C VAL A 308 -5.08 -31.33 -4.32
N ILE A 309 -5.70 -30.49 -5.13
CA ILE A 309 -6.46 -30.88 -6.32
C ILE A 309 -6.13 -29.98 -7.50
N SER A 310 -6.14 -30.54 -8.70
CA SER A 310 -6.02 -29.80 -9.95
C SER A 310 -7.38 -29.51 -10.58
N ALA A 311 -7.51 -28.40 -11.31
CA ALA A 311 -8.66 -28.15 -12.17
C ALA A 311 -8.26 -27.38 -13.43
N ASP A 312 -9.15 -27.39 -14.43
CA ASP A 312 -8.89 -26.80 -15.75
C ASP A 312 -8.81 -25.27 -15.75
N ASN A 313 -9.54 -24.61 -14.84
CA ASN A 313 -9.56 -23.15 -14.72
C ASN A 313 -9.82 -22.74 -13.26
N SER A 314 -9.62 -21.45 -12.95
CA SER A 314 -9.78 -20.91 -11.59
C SER A 314 -11.21 -20.99 -11.06
N GLY A 315 -12.23 -20.85 -11.92
CA GLY A 315 -13.64 -20.95 -11.54
C GLY A 315 -14.03 -22.36 -11.11
N LYS A 316 -13.80 -23.35 -11.97
CA LYS A 316 -13.98 -24.78 -11.66
C LYS A 316 -13.16 -25.19 -10.44
N LEU A 317 -11.94 -24.66 -10.29
CA LEU A 317 -11.13 -24.94 -9.10
C LEU A 317 -11.81 -24.42 -7.83
N TRP A 318 -12.39 -23.23 -7.87
CA TRP A 318 -13.12 -22.66 -6.75
C TRP A 318 -14.34 -23.53 -6.39
N ASP A 319 -15.16 -23.87 -7.38
CA ASP A 319 -16.36 -24.69 -7.19
C ASP A 319 -16.00 -26.08 -6.67
N LEU A 320 -14.93 -26.70 -7.20
CA LEU A 320 -14.44 -28.00 -6.74
C LEU A 320 -13.95 -27.95 -5.29
N LYS A 321 -13.26 -26.86 -4.89
CA LYS A 321 -12.85 -26.66 -3.49
C LYS A 321 -14.06 -26.55 -2.55
N CYS A 322 -15.10 -25.82 -2.95
CA CYS A 322 -16.33 -25.70 -2.17
C CYS A 322 -17.06 -27.04 -2.08
N TYR A 323 -17.25 -27.71 -3.22
CA TYR A 323 -17.86 -29.03 -3.31
C TYR A 323 -17.16 -30.06 -2.41
N LEU A 324 -15.83 -30.15 -2.47
CA LEU A 324 -15.06 -31.05 -1.60
C LEU A 324 -15.21 -30.64 -0.13
N ARG A 325 -15.11 -29.35 0.21
CA ARG A 325 -15.21 -28.90 1.61
C ARG A 325 -16.56 -29.26 2.22
N GLU A 326 -17.65 -28.99 1.52
CA GLU A 326 -19.01 -29.28 1.99
C GLU A 326 -19.24 -30.79 2.16
N ASN A 327 -18.85 -31.59 1.16
CA ASN A 327 -19.05 -33.04 1.21
C ASN A 327 -18.13 -33.72 2.22
N LEU A 328 -16.86 -33.31 2.34
CA LEU A 328 -15.95 -33.87 3.34
C LEU A 328 -16.38 -33.52 4.76
N VAL A 329 -16.84 -32.29 5.00
CA VAL A 329 -17.39 -31.92 6.31
C VAL A 329 -18.61 -32.78 6.65
N ASN A 330 -19.56 -32.92 5.72
CA ASN A 330 -20.73 -33.76 5.92
C ASN A 330 -20.36 -35.23 6.18
N TRP A 331 -19.40 -35.76 5.42
CA TRP A 331 -18.92 -37.13 5.59
C TRP A 331 -18.24 -37.34 6.93
N ILE A 332 -17.41 -36.39 7.40
CA ILE A 332 -16.75 -36.45 8.70
C ILE A 332 -17.79 -36.46 9.82
N ILE A 333 -18.81 -35.61 9.73
CA ILE A 333 -19.89 -35.54 10.73
C ILE A 333 -20.64 -36.88 10.83
N GLN A 334 -20.87 -37.58 9.71
CA GLN A 334 -21.64 -38.83 9.67
C GLN A 334 -20.80 -40.07 10.03
N ASN A 335 -19.57 -40.18 9.51
CA ASN A 335 -18.78 -41.40 9.56
C ASN A 335 -17.63 -41.35 10.58
N ALA A 336 -17.12 -40.16 10.91
CA ALA A 336 -16.02 -39.98 11.86
C ALA A 336 -16.25 -38.80 12.84
N PRO A 337 -17.32 -38.81 13.67
CA PRO A 337 -17.61 -37.69 14.58
C PRO A 337 -16.50 -37.41 15.60
N TYR A 338 -15.68 -38.41 15.91
CA TYR A 338 -14.53 -38.31 16.81
C TYR A 338 -13.33 -37.58 16.18
N ALA A 339 -13.32 -37.38 14.86
CA ALA A 339 -12.29 -36.64 14.13
C ALA A 339 -12.53 -35.13 14.11
N LEU A 340 -13.69 -34.67 14.60
CA LEU A 340 -13.96 -33.24 14.78
C LEU A 340 -13.02 -32.66 15.84
N ALA A 341 -12.47 -31.47 15.60
CA ALA A 341 -11.61 -30.79 16.56
C ALA A 341 -12.35 -30.56 17.88
N ARG A 342 -11.76 -31.02 18.99
CA ARG A 342 -12.32 -30.91 20.36
C ARG A 342 -11.23 -30.48 21.33
N HIS A 343 -11.60 -29.68 22.32
CA HIS A 343 -10.74 -29.44 23.47
C HIS A 343 -10.83 -30.62 24.44
N ARG A 344 -9.68 -31.16 24.85
CA ARG A 344 -9.58 -32.22 25.86
C ARG A 344 -9.10 -31.60 27.16
N TYR A 345 -9.87 -31.76 28.22
CA TYR A 345 -9.47 -31.40 29.58
C TYR A 345 -9.22 -32.69 30.35
N GLN A 346 -8.00 -32.89 30.83
CA GLN A 346 -7.67 -33.97 31.73
C GLN A 346 -7.51 -33.39 33.14
N GLN A 347 -8.39 -33.78 34.05
CA GLN A 347 -8.29 -33.40 35.45
C GLN A 347 -7.23 -34.27 36.10
N GLU A 348 -6.14 -33.67 36.58
CA GLU A 348 -5.15 -34.39 37.39
C GLU A 348 -5.70 -34.62 38.79
N GLU A 349 -5.69 -35.87 39.23
CA GLU A 349 -6.03 -36.24 40.60
C GLU A 349 -4.78 -36.07 41.47
N ILE A 350 -4.58 -34.85 41.97
CA ILE A 350 -3.45 -34.52 42.85
C ILE A 350 -3.66 -35.25 44.17
N THR A 351 -2.91 -36.32 44.42
CA THR A 351 -2.86 -36.97 45.73
C THR A 351 -1.84 -36.25 46.58
N GLU A 352 -2.31 -35.39 47.49
CA GLU A 352 -1.44 -34.75 48.49
C GLU A 352 -0.99 -35.80 49.52
N ILE A 353 0.29 -36.19 49.44
CA ILE A 353 0.91 -37.08 50.44
C ILE A 353 1.36 -36.21 51.61
N PHE A 354 0.68 -36.31 52.76
CA PHE A 354 1.08 -35.67 54.01
C PHE A 354 2.08 -36.55 54.76
N TYR A 355 3.25 -36.01 55.12
CA TYR A 355 4.19 -36.69 56.02
C TYR A 355 3.97 -36.17 57.44
N ASP A 356 3.64 -37.05 58.38
CA ASP A 356 3.50 -36.69 59.79
C ASP A 356 4.89 -36.49 60.42
N ARG A 357 5.38 -35.25 60.43
CA ARG A 357 6.68 -34.89 61.05
C ARG A 357 6.61 -34.75 62.57
N THR A 358 5.44 -34.95 63.17
CA THR A 358 5.20 -34.63 64.59
C THR A 358 6.14 -35.42 65.52
N GLU A 359 6.45 -36.68 65.20
CA GLU A 359 7.38 -37.47 66.00
C GLU A 359 8.83 -36.95 65.93
N GLU A 360 9.32 -36.57 64.75
CA GLU A 360 10.68 -36.03 64.58
C GLU A 360 10.85 -34.68 65.30
N GLU A 361 9.84 -33.81 65.19
CA GLU A 361 9.86 -32.51 65.87
C GLU A 361 9.76 -32.63 67.38
N ILE A 362 8.91 -33.53 67.90
CA ILE A 362 8.84 -33.81 69.35
C ILE A 362 10.20 -34.30 69.86
N VAL A 363 10.87 -35.19 69.13
CA VAL A 363 12.20 -35.70 69.52
C VAL A 363 13.23 -34.56 69.55
N LYS A 364 13.23 -33.68 68.55
CA LYS A 364 14.14 -32.53 68.48
C LYS A 364 13.90 -31.52 69.62
N LEU A 365 12.65 -31.17 69.89
CA LEU A 365 12.30 -30.28 71.01
C LEU A 365 12.62 -30.92 72.37
N ALA A 366 12.41 -32.23 72.53
CA ALA A 366 12.78 -32.95 73.74
C ALA A 366 14.30 -32.94 73.96
N GLN A 367 15.10 -33.12 72.90
CA GLN A 367 16.56 -32.98 72.97
C GLN A 367 16.99 -31.56 73.36
N GLU A 368 16.37 -30.51 72.80
CA GLU A 368 16.65 -29.11 73.20
C GLU A 368 16.31 -28.87 74.69
N LEU A 369 15.20 -29.44 75.18
CA LEU A 369 14.83 -29.36 76.60
C LEU A 369 15.86 -30.03 77.51
N VAL A 370 16.33 -31.23 77.15
CA VAL A 370 17.36 -31.95 77.92
C VAL A 370 18.68 -31.18 77.91
N ALA A 371 19.08 -30.61 76.77
CA ALA A 371 20.29 -29.80 76.67
C ALA A 371 20.24 -28.55 77.57
N LEU A 372 19.07 -27.91 77.68
CA LEU A 372 18.87 -26.76 78.58
C LEU A 372 18.92 -27.15 80.05
N GLU A 373 18.42 -28.33 80.42
CA GLU A 373 18.47 -28.86 81.79
C GLU A 373 19.91 -29.18 82.23
N ASN A 374 20.68 -29.85 81.36
CA ASN A 374 22.10 -30.12 81.58
C ASN A 374 22.93 -28.82 81.66
N ALA A 375 22.60 -27.79 80.88
CA ALA A 375 23.25 -26.49 80.95
C ALA A 375 22.98 -25.75 82.28
N GLU A 376 21.80 -25.96 82.87
CA GLU A 376 21.43 -25.42 84.19
C GLU A 376 22.24 -26.13 85.29
N GLU A 377 22.35 -27.46 85.26
CA GLU A 377 23.17 -28.24 86.21
C GLU A 377 24.66 -27.91 86.13
N THR A 378 25.19 -27.70 84.90
CA THR A 378 26.60 -27.33 84.69
C THR A 378 26.90 -25.93 85.24
N GLN A 379 25.92 -25.01 85.21
CA GLN A 379 26.05 -23.68 85.83
C GLN A 379 25.92 -23.73 87.36
N VAL A 380 25.08 -24.62 87.91
CA VAL A 380 24.94 -24.80 89.37
C VAL A 380 26.19 -25.45 89.97
N THR A 381 26.83 -26.38 89.26
CA THR A 381 28.10 -27.01 89.66
C THR A 381 29.29 -26.05 89.55
N LYS A 382 29.39 -25.23 88.49
CA LYS A 382 30.41 -24.16 88.42
C LYS A 382 30.24 -23.09 89.50
N ALA A 383 28.99 -22.72 89.83
CA ALA A 383 28.71 -21.78 90.92
C ALA A 383 29.06 -22.35 92.31
N HIS A 384 29.10 -23.68 92.47
CA HIS A 384 29.54 -24.31 93.73
C HIS A 384 31.07 -24.50 93.83
N SER A 385 31.83 -24.48 92.72
CA SER A 385 33.30 -24.66 92.78
C SER A 385 34.11 -23.35 92.81
N GLU A 386 33.50 -22.19 92.59
CA GLU A 386 34.18 -20.87 92.60
C GLU A 386 33.97 -20.05 93.88
N ASN A 387 33.39 -20.61 94.94
CA ASN A 387 33.31 -19.95 96.24
C ASN A 387 34.59 -20.15 97.07
N SER A 388 35.67 -19.46 96.69
CA SER A 388 36.72 -19.08 97.64
C SER A 388 37.52 -17.86 97.14
N HIS A 389 37.53 -16.82 97.97
CA HIS A 389 38.38 -15.62 97.95
C HIS A 389 37.95 -14.35 97.15
N SER A 390 37.40 -13.43 97.95
CA SER A 390 37.52 -11.96 97.94
C SER A 390 36.42 -11.11 97.26
N PRO A 391 35.78 -10.16 97.98
CA PRO A 391 34.58 -9.48 97.54
C PRO A 391 34.86 -8.06 97.01
N ALA A 392 34.67 -7.82 95.72
CA ALA A 392 34.37 -6.48 95.18
C ALA A 392 33.99 -6.54 93.69
N LYS A 393 32.67 -6.60 93.40
CA LYS A 393 31.91 -6.29 92.16
C LYS A 393 30.67 -7.22 92.10
N THR A 394 29.45 -6.89 91.65
CA THR A 394 28.58 -5.70 91.72
C THR A 394 27.13 -6.25 91.56
N ALA A 395 26.11 -5.67 92.22
CA ALA A 395 24.70 -6.10 92.14
C ALA A 395 24.09 -6.18 90.71
N GLN A 396 24.77 -5.57 89.73
CA GLN A 396 24.44 -5.64 88.30
C GLN A 396 24.58 -7.06 87.75
N GLU A 397 25.62 -7.81 88.15
CA GLU A 397 25.86 -9.17 87.67
C GLU A 397 24.83 -10.15 88.23
N ALA A 398 24.43 -9.97 89.50
CA ALA A 398 23.35 -10.75 90.11
C ALA A 398 21.99 -10.52 89.40
N ARG A 399 21.69 -9.27 89.00
CA ARG A 399 20.48 -8.97 88.21
C ARG A 399 20.52 -9.57 86.81
N VAL A 400 21.68 -9.57 86.14
CA VAL A 400 21.86 -10.19 84.82
C VAL A 400 21.79 -11.71 84.90
N GLN A 401 22.34 -12.33 85.95
CA GLN A 401 22.21 -13.77 86.21
C GLN A 401 20.74 -14.13 86.49
N ALA A 402 20.03 -13.33 87.28
CA ALA A 402 18.61 -13.54 87.56
C ALA A 402 17.71 -13.35 86.32
N SER A 403 18.02 -12.38 85.45
CA SER A 403 17.27 -12.17 84.20
C SER A 403 17.53 -13.31 83.19
N LYS A 404 18.77 -13.80 83.09
CA LYS A 404 19.12 -14.98 82.29
C LYS A 404 18.38 -16.24 82.77
N LYS A 405 18.34 -16.48 84.09
CA LYS A 405 17.58 -17.60 84.68
C LYS A 405 16.07 -17.49 84.39
N ARG A 406 15.50 -16.29 84.51
CA ARG A 406 14.09 -16.05 84.15
C ARG A 406 13.83 -16.30 82.66
N ALA A 407 14.73 -15.86 81.77
CA ALA A 407 14.60 -16.08 80.33
C ALA A 407 14.65 -17.57 79.96
N VAL A 408 15.57 -18.34 80.56
CA VAL A 408 15.66 -19.80 80.35
C VAL A 408 14.39 -20.49 80.85
N LYS A 409 13.88 -20.11 82.03
CA LYS A 409 12.63 -20.68 82.58
C LYS A 409 11.40 -20.39 81.70
N VAL A 410 11.28 -19.18 81.17
CA VAL A 410 10.19 -18.81 80.25
C VAL A 410 10.31 -19.58 78.92
N ARG A 411 11.53 -19.71 78.38
CA ARG A 411 11.77 -20.48 77.15
C ARG A 411 11.46 -21.97 77.34
N ARG A 412 11.84 -22.56 78.48
CA ARG A 412 11.51 -23.95 78.84
C ARG A 412 10.00 -24.17 78.93
N LYS A 413 9.26 -23.22 79.54
CA LYS A 413 7.80 -23.28 79.60
C LYS A 413 7.18 -23.25 78.20
N ARG A 414 7.62 -22.31 77.33
CA ARG A 414 7.15 -22.23 75.94
C ARG A 414 7.43 -23.50 75.13
N LEU A 415 8.63 -24.08 75.27
CA LEU A 415 8.98 -25.34 74.61
C LEU A 415 8.09 -26.50 75.09
N LYS A 416 7.83 -26.60 76.40
CA LYS A 416 6.91 -27.63 76.94
C LYS A 416 5.47 -27.44 76.45
N ASP A 417 4.99 -26.20 76.45
CA ASP A 417 3.65 -25.87 75.97
C ASP A 417 3.53 -26.22 74.47
N ARG A 418 4.57 -25.94 73.66
CA ARG A 418 4.63 -26.29 72.23
C ARG A 418 4.68 -27.80 71.98
N VAL A 419 5.43 -28.56 72.77
CA VAL A 419 5.44 -30.03 72.70
C VAL A 419 4.06 -30.61 73.06
N SER A 420 3.38 -30.02 74.05
CA SER A 420 2.02 -30.43 74.40
C SER A 420 1.03 -30.11 73.29
N GLU A 421 1.17 -28.95 72.65
CA GLU A 421 0.33 -28.50 71.54
C GLU A 421 0.46 -29.44 70.33
N LEU A 422 1.70 -29.75 69.92
CA LEU A 422 2.00 -30.69 68.83
C LEU A 422 1.49 -32.11 69.10
N ARG A 423 1.47 -32.57 70.37
CA ARG A 423 0.89 -33.86 70.75
C ARG A 423 -0.64 -33.90 70.65
N THR A 424 -1.30 -32.77 70.86
CA THR A 424 -2.77 -32.68 70.83
C THR A 424 -3.31 -32.38 69.43
N ASN A 425 -2.53 -31.72 68.59
CA ASN A 425 -2.90 -31.37 67.22
C ASN A 425 -1.67 -31.47 66.31
N PRO A 426 -1.44 -32.60 65.62
CA PRO A 426 -0.29 -32.75 64.72
C PRO A 426 -0.41 -31.79 63.54
N GLU A 427 0.59 -30.92 63.36
CA GLU A 427 0.68 -30.03 62.19
C GLU A 427 1.14 -30.87 60.98
N THR A 428 0.21 -31.26 60.11
CA THR A 428 0.52 -31.90 58.83
C THR A 428 0.73 -30.83 57.77
N GLU A 429 1.99 -30.54 57.41
CA GLU A 429 2.30 -29.69 56.26
C GLU A 429 2.42 -30.52 54.97
N PRO A 430 1.88 -30.05 53.84
CA PRO A 430 2.09 -30.70 52.54
C PRO A 430 3.56 -30.58 52.10
N ILE A 431 4.08 -31.58 51.37
CA ILE A 431 5.47 -31.63 50.89
C ILE A 431 5.69 -30.66 49.71
N ASN A 432 5.41 -29.37 49.89
CA ASN A 432 5.78 -28.36 48.91
C ASN A 432 6.43 -27.16 49.61
N SER A 433 7.71 -27.35 49.95
CA SER A 433 8.66 -26.25 49.86
C SER A 433 10.01 -26.79 49.40
N PRO A 434 10.41 -26.42 48.17
CA PRO A 434 11.44 -25.40 48.09
C PRO A 434 10.87 -24.13 47.48
N THR A 435 11.08 -23.01 48.17
CA THR A 435 11.28 -21.71 47.53
C THR A 435 12.30 -21.87 46.40
N SER A 436 11.80 -21.98 45.18
CA SER A 436 12.58 -21.90 43.95
C SER A 436 11.93 -20.81 43.11
N ASN A 437 12.51 -19.61 43.18
CA ASN A 437 12.38 -18.59 42.13
C ASN A 437 13.12 -19.04 40.84
N ALA A 438 13.00 -20.31 40.46
CA ALA A 438 13.33 -20.75 39.11
C ALA A 438 12.00 -20.95 38.41
N GLU A 439 11.62 -19.95 37.61
CA GLU A 439 10.69 -20.17 36.50
C GLU A 439 11.15 -21.44 35.76
N PRO A 440 10.29 -22.45 35.59
CA PRO A 440 10.61 -23.53 34.68
C PRO A 440 10.70 -22.92 33.29
N LYS A 441 11.92 -22.82 32.74
CA LYS A 441 12.13 -22.73 31.31
C LYS A 441 11.77 -24.10 30.71
N ASP A 442 10.48 -24.35 30.58
CA ASP A 442 9.96 -25.35 29.66
C ASP A 442 9.22 -24.60 28.55
N GLU A 443 9.61 -24.88 27.31
CA GLU A 443 9.13 -24.21 26.09
C GLU A 443 7.66 -24.51 25.75
N ASN A 444 6.91 -25.22 26.59
CA ASN A 444 5.47 -25.43 26.44
C ASN A 444 4.76 -25.28 27.78
N PRO A 445 4.09 -24.13 28.05
CA PRO A 445 3.32 -23.97 29.27
C PRO A 445 2.02 -24.75 29.14
N THR A 446 2.02 -26.02 29.58
CA THR A 446 0.75 -26.69 29.87
C THR A 446 0.21 -26.05 31.14
N LEU A 447 -0.72 -25.11 30.97
CA LEU A 447 -1.34 -24.38 32.09
C LEU A 447 -2.29 -25.32 32.82
N VAL A 448 -1.81 -25.95 33.89
CA VAL A 448 -2.63 -26.81 34.76
C VAL A 448 -3.33 -25.91 35.76
N MET A 449 -4.66 -25.76 35.61
CA MET A 449 -5.49 -25.02 36.55
C MET A 449 -6.14 -25.95 37.56
N SER A 450 -6.07 -25.58 38.84
CA SER A 450 -6.73 -26.33 39.92
C SER A 450 -8.26 -26.18 39.87
N HIS A 451 -9.00 -27.14 40.44
CA HIS A 451 -10.47 -27.09 40.54
C HIS A 451 -10.98 -25.81 41.24
N THR A 452 -10.16 -25.25 42.13
CA THR A 452 -10.40 -24.00 42.83
C THR A 452 -10.23 -22.79 41.92
N GLU A 453 -9.31 -22.84 40.94
CA GLU A 453 -9.13 -21.80 39.93
C GLU A 453 -10.19 -21.85 38.83
N VAL A 454 -10.61 -23.05 38.41
CA VAL A 454 -11.77 -23.22 37.51
C VAL A 454 -13.07 -22.78 38.20
N GLY A 455 -13.21 -23.07 39.50
CA GLY A 455 -14.30 -22.58 40.34
C GLY A 455 -14.26 -21.05 40.53
N LYS A 456 -13.08 -20.45 40.70
CA LYS A 456 -12.91 -18.99 40.73
C LYS A 456 -13.16 -18.35 39.37
N LEU A 457 -12.81 -19.00 38.26
CA LEU A 457 -13.10 -18.51 36.90
C LEU A 457 -14.58 -18.63 36.53
N THR A 458 -15.27 -19.68 36.97
CA THR A 458 -16.72 -19.86 36.76
C THR A 458 -17.56 -19.01 37.73
N ALA A 459 -17.06 -18.75 38.94
CA ALA A 459 -17.63 -17.75 39.86
C ALA A 459 -17.35 -16.31 39.39
N ASN A 460 -16.16 -16.06 38.84
CA ASN A 460 -15.84 -14.79 38.17
C ASN A 460 -16.55 -14.66 36.83
N LEU A 461 -16.99 -15.72 36.15
CA LEU A 461 -17.83 -15.59 34.95
C LEU A 461 -19.19 -14.95 35.24
N HIS A 462 -19.65 -14.97 36.50
CA HIS A 462 -20.80 -14.17 36.97
C HIS A 462 -20.41 -12.82 37.57
N ASN A 463 -19.12 -12.51 37.71
CA ASN A 463 -18.66 -11.24 38.25
C ASN A 463 -17.30 -10.79 37.68
N THR A 464 -17.10 -10.90 36.37
CA THR A 464 -15.99 -10.24 35.71
C THR A 464 -16.44 -8.80 35.59
N GLN A 465 -15.92 -7.96 36.48
CA GLN A 465 -15.85 -6.53 36.27
C GLN A 465 -15.18 -6.29 34.91
N ALA A 466 -16.01 -6.20 33.88
CA ALA A 466 -15.71 -5.47 32.68
C ALA A 466 -15.35 -4.06 33.16
N HIS A 467 -14.10 -3.67 32.98
CA HIS A 467 -13.71 -2.28 33.13
C HIS A 467 -14.61 -1.44 32.21
N GLY A 468 -15.54 -0.71 32.85
CA GLY A 468 -16.13 0.53 32.36
C GLY A 468 -17.20 0.44 31.26
N LEU A 469 -18.30 -0.27 31.52
CA LEU A 469 -19.60 -0.07 30.83
C LEU A 469 -20.35 1.20 31.30
N TYR A 470 -19.68 2.11 32.02
CA TYR A 470 -20.31 3.31 32.60
C TYR A 470 -20.10 4.54 31.71
N SER A 471 -21.09 5.45 31.66
CA SER A 471 -20.94 6.71 30.91
C SER A 471 -19.82 7.55 31.53
N GLY A 472 -18.81 7.90 30.73
CA GLY A 472 -17.66 8.71 31.17
C GLY A 472 -16.31 7.97 31.25
N SER A 473 -16.20 6.71 30.80
CA SER A 473 -14.89 6.06 30.55
C SER A 473 -14.36 6.41 29.15
N GLU A 474 -13.04 6.50 28.96
CA GLU A 474 -12.40 6.80 27.66
C GLU A 474 -12.88 5.86 26.54
N ASP A 475 -13.03 4.56 26.84
CA ASP A 475 -13.53 3.56 25.89
C ASP A 475 -15.05 3.65 25.63
N ALA A 476 -15.84 4.22 26.55
CA ALA A 476 -17.25 4.53 26.31
C ALA A 476 -17.41 5.78 25.44
N GLU A 477 -16.60 6.82 25.67
CA GLU A 477 -16.59 8.03 24.84
C GLU A 477 -16.10 7.76 23.41
N ALA A 478 -15.10 6.89 23.24
CA ALA A 478 -14.62 6.47 21.92
C ALA A 478 -15.71 5.74 21.11
N ARG A 479 -16.49 4.85 21.77
CA ARG A 479 -17.63 4.17 21.14
C ARG A 479 -18.79 5.11 20.87
N GLN A 480 -19.05 6.07 21.76
CA GLN A 480 -20.08 7.10 21.56
C GLN A 480 -19.73 8.01 20.37
N LYS A 481 -18.45 8.37 20.17
CA LYS A 481 -18.00 9.09 18.96
C LYS A 481 -18.19 8.29 17.66
N LEU A 482 -18.08 6.97 17.71
CA LEU A 482 -18.24 6.09 16.54
C LEU A 482 -19.71 5.75 16.21
N THR A 483 -20.61 5.89 17.19
CA THR A 483 -22.05 5.58 17.05
C THR A 483 -22.95 6.82 17.08
N GLN A 484 -22.37 8.01 17.25
CA GLN A 484 -23.08 9.26 17.01
C GLN A 484 -23.52 9.28 15.54
N GLY A 485 -24.83 9.25 15.33
CA GLY A 485 -25.42 9.59 14.05
C GLY A 485 -24.92 10.96 13.56
N PRO A 486 -25.16 11.32 12.29
CA PRO A 486 -24.67 12.56 11.71
C PRO A 486 -24.88 13.73 12.69
N GLY A 487 -23.80 14.43 13.04
CA GLY A 487 -23.84 15.46 14.09
C GLY A 487 -24.85 16.57 13.78
N ALA A 488 -25.15 17.43 14.77
CA ALA A 488 -26.10 18.53 14.59
C ALA A 488 -25.80 19.38 13.35
N GLU A 489 -24.52 19.58 12.98
CA GLU A 489 -24.12 20.26 11.74
C GLU A 489 -24.53 19.51 10.47
N ALA A 490 -24.45 18.18 10.45
CA ALA A 490 -24.87 17.37 9.31
C ALA A 490 -26.41 17.31 9.18
N PHE A 491 -27.15 17.37 10.28
CA PHE A 491 -28.61 17.59 10.24
C PHE A 491 -28.95 19.00 9.77
N ARG A 492 -28.26 20.04 10.27
CA ARG A 492 -28.40 21.43 9.81
C ARG A 492 -28.18 21.56 8.31
N HIS A 493 -27.12 20.95 7.78
CA HIS A 493 -26.80 21.03 6.36
C HIS A 493 -27.81 20.28 5.48
N ARG A 494 -28.43 19.21 6.01
CA ARG A 494 -29.54 18.51 5.35
C ARG A 494 -30.80 19.35 5.37
N GLU A 495 -31.16 19.89 6.52
CA GLU A 495 -32.36 20.72 6.69
C GLU A 495 -32.29 22.00 5.88
N GLU A 496 -31.14 22.68 5.86
CA GLU A 496 -30.85 23.79 4.95
C GLU A 496 -31.03 23.40 3.48
N SER A 497 -30.45 22.26 3.06
CA SER A 497 -30.58 21.80 1.67
C SER A 497 -32.02 21.45 1.30
N THR A 498 -32.80 20.89 2.23
CA THR A 498 -34.20 20.52 2.03
C THR A 498 -35.08 21.76 1.96
N VAL A 499 -34.91 22.72 2.88
CA VAL A 499 -35.69 23.96 2.91
C VAL A 499 -35.39 24.82 1.67
N MET A 500 -34.12 25.01 1.31
CA MET A 500 -33.74 25.78 0.11
C MET A 500 -34.25 25.12 -1.19
N ARG A 501 -34.30 23.79 -1.24
CA ARG A 501 -34.87 23.05 -2.35
C ARG A 501 -36.39 23.18 -2.41
N ALA A 502 -37.09 23.04 -1.29
CA ALA A 502 -38.55 23.17 -1.22
C ALA A 502 -39.02 24.59 -1.61
N ILE A 503 -38.29 25.64 -1.23
CA ILE A 503 -38.58 27.02 -1.68
C ILE A 503 -38.33 27.15 -3.20
N ARG A 504 -37.24 26.58 -3.71
CA ARG A 504 -36.91 26.63 -5.15
C ARG A 504 -37.93 25.88 -6.00
N ASP A 505 -38.41 24.73 -5.54
CA ASP A 505 -39.36 23.87 -6.24
C ASP A 505 -40.82 24.34 -6.02
N GLY A 506 -41.03 25.39 -5.22
CA GLY A 506 -42.34 26.03 -5.00
C GLY A 506 -43.25 25.31 -4.01
N GLU A 507 -42.74 24.29 -3.32
CA GLU A 507 -43.48 23.46 -2.37
C GLU A 507 -43.63 24.11 -0.99
N MET A 508 -42.88 25.18 -0.71
CA MET A 508 -42.88 25.88 0.58
C MET A 508 -42.75 27.39 0.38
N THR A 509 -43.57 28.17 1.09
CA THR A 509 -43.49 29.64 1.04
C THR A 509 -42.34 30.16 1.91
N ILE A 510 -41.79 31.34 1.58
CA ILE A 510 -40.66 31.94 2.31
C ILE A 510 -41.01 32.18 3.79
N GLN A 511 -42.25 32.59 4.07
CA GLN A 511 -42.72 32.83 5.44
C GLN A 511 -42.79 31.53 6.25
N GLU A 512 -43.30 30.47 5.64
CA GLU A 512 -43.41 29.14 6.23
C GLU A 512 -42.03 28.49 6.45
N ALA A 513 -41.08 28.74 5.56
CA ALA A 513 -39.69 28.35 5.73
C ALA A 513 -39.00 29.10 6.88
N LEU A 514 -39.29 30.39 7.06
CA LEU A 514 -38.78 31.20 8.18
C LEU A 514 -39.32 30.70 9.52
N ASP A 515 -40.63 30.43 9.60
CA ASP A 515 -41.27 29.92 10.82
C ASP A 515 -40.72 28.54 11.21
N ARG A 516 -40.49 27.67 10.21
CA ARG A 516 -39.93 26.32 10.42
C ARG A 516 -38.46 26.32 10.83
N THR A 517 -37.72 27.38 10.53
CA THR A 517 -36.28 27.50 10.82
C THR A 517 -35.98 28.44 11.98
N THR A 518 -36.96 28.69 12.85
CA THR A 518 -36.84 29.59 14.02
C THR A 518 -35.70 29.22 14.97
N GLU A 519 -35.36 27.93 15.07
CA GLU A 519 -34.23 27.45 15.89
C GLU A 519 -32.84 27.73 15.26
N TYR A 520 -32.80 28.22 14.01
CA TYR A 520 -31.56 28.42 13.23
C TYR A 520 -31.47 29.84 12.63
N PRO A 521 -31.06 30.85 13.42
CA PRO A 521 -31.06 32.26 12.99
C PRO A 521 -30.16 32.55 11.77
N GLU A 522 -29.05 31.82 11.61
CA GLU A 522 -28.17 31.95 10.44
C GLU A 522 -28.85 31.48 9.14
N LEU A 523 -29.68 30.44 9.23
CA LEU A 523 -30.42 29.92 8.08
C LEU A 523 -31.55 30.86 7.68
N GLN A 524 -32.22 31.48 8.66
CA GLN A 524 -33.20 32.55 8.39
C GLN A 524 -32.56 33.74 7.68
N GLN A 525 -31.36 34.14 8.10
CA GLN A 525 -30.62 35.23 7.46
C GLN A 525 -30.27 34.85 6.01
N LYS A 526 -29.77 33.64 5.78
CA LYS A 526 -29.42 33.16 4.44
C LYS A 526 -30.62 33.00 3.50
N ILE A 527 -31.78 32.56 4.01
CA ILE A 527 -33.04 32.52 3.25
C ILE A 527 -33.46 33.94 2.88
N LYS A 528 -33.39 34.89 3.82
CA LYS A 528 -33.68 36.30 3.55
C LYS A 528 -32.73 36.86 2.50
N ASP A 529 -31.43 36.65 2.62
CA ASP A 529 -30.43 37.20 1.70
C ASP A 529 -30.59 36.60 0.28
N THR A 530 -30.74 35.27 0.19
CA THR A 530 -30.84 34.57 -1.12
C THR A 530 -32.13 34.91 -1.88
N PHE A 531 -33.22 35.18 -1.17
CA PHE A 531 -34.52 35.46 -1.79
C PHE A 531 -34.95 36.94 -1.72
N ALA A 532 -34.21 37.80 -1.02
CA ALA A 532 -34.31 39.26 -1.13
C ALA A 532 -33.76 39.75 -2.48
N GLU A 533 -32.63 39.21 -2.93
CA GLU A 533 -32.06 39.51 -4.27
C GLU A 533 -33.04 39.17 -5.40
N LYS A 534 -33.91 38.17 -5.21
CA LYS A 534 -34.89 37.71 -6.20
C LYS A 534 -36.18 38.53 -6.23
N ARG A 535 -36.34 39.52 -5.34
CA ARG A 535 -37.45 40.51 -5.37
C ARG A 535 -37.05 41.82 -6.06
N GLU A 536 -35.76 42.07 -6.28
CA GLU A 536 -35.24 43.24 -7.00
C GLU A 536 -34.81 42.95 -8.44
N SER A 537 -34.88 41.69 -8.89
CA SER A 537 -34.81 41.28 -10.31
C SER A 537 -36.19 40.90 -10.83
#